data_AF-A0A2I0TYE8-F1
#
_entry.id   AF-A0A2I0TYE8-F1
#
_cell.length_a   1.000
_cell.length_b   1.000
_cell.length_c   1.000
_cell.angle_alpha   90.00
_cell.angle_beta   90.00
_cell.angle_gamma   90.00
#
_symmetry.space_group_name_H-M   'P 1'
#
loop_
_entity.id
_entity.type
_entity.pdbx_description
1 polymer ?
#
loop_
_entity_poly.entity_id
_entity_poly.type
_entity_poly.pdbx_seq_one_letter_code
_entity_poly.pdbx_strand_id
1 'polypeptide(L)' 'MSAKVRLKRLEQLVLDGPQRHDSVLSVETLLDLLVGVYAECSRDSPLRRDRYVSDFLEWANKENIMPNTLIFLMS' A
#
# COMPACT_ATOMS: atom_id res chain seq x y z
N MET A 1 21.78 -8.71 -17.05
CA MET A 1 20.64 -7.77 -17.12
C MET A 1 20.87 -6.66 -16.10
N SER A 2 20.95 -5.38 -16.51
CA SER A 2 21.26 -4.28 -15.58
C SER A 2 20.07 -3.88 -14.71
N ALA A 3 20.34 -3.18 -13.60
CA ALA A 3 19.28 -2.65 -12.73
C ALA A 3 18.29 -1.76 -13.49
N LYS A 4 18.77 -0.93 -14.42
CA LYS A 4 17.93 -0.06 -15.26
C LYS A 4 16.93 -0.84 -16.11
N VAL A 5 17.35 -1.98 -16.67
CA VAL A 5 16.47 -2.84 -17.48
C VAL A 5 15.43 -3.54 -16.60
N ARG A 6 15.81 -3.97 -15.40
CA ARG A 6 14.88 -4.58 -14.42
C ARG A 6 13.80 -3.61 -13.95
N LEU A 7 14.17 -2.36 -13.64
CA LEU A 7 13.22 -1.32 -13.22
C LEU A 7 12.22 -0.99 -14.32
N LYS A 8 12.68 -0.84 -15.57
CA LYS A 8 11.76 -0.65 -16.72
C LYS A 8 10.78 -1.80 -16.88
N ARG A 9 11.23 -3.05 -16.66
CA ARG A 9 10.33 -4.20 -16.73
C ARG A 9 9.28 -4.17 -15.61
N LEU A 10 9.67 -3.80 -14.40
CA LEU A 10 8.74 -3.68 -13.27
C LEU A 10 7.68 -2.60 -13.54
N GLU A 11 8.09 -1.45 -14.05
CA GLU A 11 7.19 -0.36 -14.45
C GLU A 11 6.14 -0.84 -15.46
N GLN A 12 6.56 -1.55 -16.51
CA GLN A 12 5.62 -2.09 -17.49
C GLN A 12 4.66 -3.12 -16.88
N LEU A 13 5.14 -4.00 -16.00
CA LEU A 13 4.27 -4.97 -15.32
C LEU A 13 3.17 -4.28 -14.51
N VAL A 14 3.50 -3.20 -13.78
CA VAL A 14 2.51 -2.44 -13.00
C VAL A 14 1.51 -1.73 -13.91
N LEU A 15 1.96 -1.19 -15.05
CA LEU A 15 1.10 -0.52 -16.03
C LEU A 15 0.16 -1.49 -16.77
N ASP A 16 0.62 -2.69 -17.08
CA ASP A 16 -0.18 -3.73 -17.75
C ASP A 16 -1.27 -4.30 -16.82
N GLY A 17 -0.99 -4.32 -15.52
CA GLY A 17 -1.94 -4.69 -14.48
C GLY A 17 -2.37 -6.18 -14.48
N PRO A 18 -3.30 -6.54 -13.58
CA PRO A 18 -3.71 -7.94 -13.39
C PRO A 18 -4.43 -8.54 -14.59
N GLN A 19 -5.07 -7.73 -15.45
CA GLN A 19 -5.78 -8.23 -16.63
C GLN A 19 -4.86 -8.90 -17.65
N ARG A 20 -3.57 -8.56 -17.64
CA ARG A 20 -2.55 -9.08 -18.58
C ARG A 20 -1.54 -9.99 -17.88
N HIS A 21 -1.42 -9.90 -16.56
CA HIS A 21 -0.45 -10.64 -15.77
C HIS A 21 -1.02 -11.04 -14.40
N ASP A 22 -1.34 -12.32 -14.22
CA ASP A 22 -1.90 -12.87 -12.98
C ASP A 22 -1.01 -12.66 -11.72
N SER A 23 0.28 -12.39 -11.92
CA SER A 23 1.23 -12.14 -10.83
C SER A 23 1.30 -10.68 -10.36
N VAL A 24 0.55 -9.78 -10.98
CA VAL A 24 0.56 -8.33 -10.68
C VAL A 24 -0.68 -7.98 -9.87
N LEU A 25 -0.49 -7.26 -8.76
CA LEU A 25 -1.58 -6.76 -7.94
C LEU A 25 -2.18 -5.50 -8.57
N SER A 26 -3.51 -5.36 -8.50
CA SER A 26 -4.17 -4.09 -8.89
C SER A 26 -3.82 -2.99 -7.89
N VAL A 27 -4.02 -1.74 -8.29
CA VAL A 27 -3.91 -0.60 -7.38
C VAL A 27 -4.89 -0.74 -6.22
N GLU A 28 -6.11 -1.21 -6.49
CA GLU A 28 -7.12 -1.51 -5.45
C GLU A 28 -6.58 -2.51 -4.42
N THR A 29 -6.01 -3.63 -4.85
CA THR A 29 -5.45 -4.62 -3.92
C THR A 29 -4.28 -4.06 -3.11
N LEU A 30 -3.44 -3.21 -3.69
CA LEU A 30 -2.36 -2.54 -2.95
C LEU A 30 -2.90 -1.57 -1.89
N LEU A 31 -3.99 -0.87 -2.19
CA LEU A 31 -4.68 0.00 -1.25
C LEU A 31 -5.38 -0.80 -0.15
N ASP A 32 -6.02 -1.92 -0.47
CA ASP A 32 -6.61 -2.84 0.52
C ASP A 32 -5.55 -3.36 1.48
N LEU A 33 -4.37 -3.74 0.98
CA LEU A 33 -3.25 -4.16 1.81
C LEU A 33 -2.77 -3.03 2.73
N LEU A 34 -2.68 -1.80 2.22
CA LEU A 34 -2.28 -0.63 3.01
C LEU A 34 -3.27 -0.36 4.14
N VAL A 35 -4.57 -0.40 3.85
CA VAL A 35 -5.64 -0.25 4.85
C VAL A 35 -5.59 -1.38 5.88
N GLY A 36 -5.39 -2.62 5.43
CA GLY A 36 -5.25 -3.78 6.31
C GLY A 36 -4.07 -3.67 7.28
N VAL A 37 -2.90 -3.25 6.79
CA VAL A 37 -1.71 -3.00 7.62
C VAL A 37 -1.97 -1.87 8.61
N TYR A 38 -2.53 -0.75 8.15
CA TYR A 38 -2.86 0.36 9.03
C TYR A 38 -3.83 -0.06 10.14
N ALA A 39 -4.87 -0.83 9.81
CA ALA A 39 -5.85 -1.33 10.77
C ALA A 39 -5.20 -2.24 11.81
N GLU A 40 -4.33 -3.16 11.39
CA GLU A 40 -3.62 -4.07 12.30
C GLU A 40 -2.66 -3.31 13.23
N CYS A 41 -1.94 -2.32 12.71
CA CYS A 41 -1.07 -1.45 13.50
C CYS A 41 -1.85 -0.56 14.47
N SER A 42 -3.07 -0.14 14.10
CA SER A 42 -3.91 0.74 14.91
C SER A 42 -4.58 0.04 16.10
N ARG A 43 -4.77 -1.28 16.01
CA ARG A 43 -5.33 -2.08 17.11
C ARG A 43 -4.50 -1.88 18.38
N ASP A 44 -5.17 -1.93 19.53
CA ASP A 44 -4.54 -1.82 20.84
C ASP A 44 -3.70 -3.08 21.12
N SER A 45 -2.54 -3.12 20.48
CA SER A 45 -1.64 -4.25 20.35
C SER A 45 -0.21 -3.84 20.73
N PRO A 46 0.69 -4.79 21.04
CA PRO A 46 2.06 -4.46 21.37
C PRO A 46 2.77 -3.71 20.22
N LEU A 47 2.34 -3.93 18.96
CA LEU A 47 2.86 -3.25 17.79
C LEU A 47 2.68 -1.74 17.87
N ARG A 48 1.54 -1.26 18.39
CA ARG A 48 1.29 0.18 18.51
C ARG A 48 2.27 0.89 19.46
N ARG A 49 2.87 0.16 20.40
CA ARG A 49 3.86 0.70 21.34
C ARG A 49 5.25 0.82 20.74
N ASP A 50 5.47 0.23 19.57
CA ASP A 50 6.70 0.42 18.81
C ASP A 50 6.74 1.84 18.24
N ARG A 51 7.90 2.50 18.37
CA ARG A 51 8.09 3.88 17.92
C ARG A 51 7.88 4.03 16.42
N TYR A 52 8.39 3.11 15.61
CA TYR A 52 8.28 3.21 14.16
C TYR A 52 6.84 2.98 13.69
N VAL A 53 6.11 2.11 14.38
CA VAL A 53 4.68 1.89 14.10
C VAL A 53 3.86 3.12 14.50
N SER A 54 4.13 3.73 15.66
CA SER A 54 3.49 4.98 16.06
C SER A 54 3.76 6.11 15.07
N ASP A 55 5.02 6.30 14.67
CA ASP A 55 5.42 7.33 13.70
C ASP A 55 4.73 7.09 12.33
N PHE A 56 4.61 5.83 11.89
CA PHE A 56 3.87 5.47 10.68
C PHE A 56 2.38 5.83 10.76
N LEU A 57 1.72 5.48 11.88
CA LEU A 57 0.30 5.77 12.08
C LEU A 57 0.03 7.29 12.12
N GLU A 58 0.91 8.05 12.76
CA GLU A 58 0.82 9.51 12.80
C GLU A 58 0.99 10.12 11.40
N TRP A 59 2.00 9.68 10.66
CA TRP A 59 2.22 10.10 9.28
C TRP A 59 0.99 9.82 8.39
N ALA A 60 0.46 8.59 8.45
CA ALA A 60 -0.69 8.20 7.63
C ALA A 60 -1.97 8.97 7.99
N ASN A 61 -2.15 9.35 9.26
CA ASN A 61 -3.23 10.22 9.70
C ASN A 61 -3.08 11.65 9.19
N LYS A 62 -1.88 12.22 9.32
CA LYS A 62 -1.61 13.60 8.90
C LYS A 62 -1.83 13.80 7.39
N GLU A 63 -1.42 12.83 6.59
CA GLU A 63 -1.56 12.89 5.13
C GLU A 63 -2.98 12.52 4.64
N ASN A 64 -3.95 12.32 5.55
CA ASN A 64 -5.32 11.89 5.22
C ASN A 64 -5.37 10.66 4.30
N ILE A 65 -4.44 9.72 4.47
CA ILE A 65 -4.32 8.56 3.57
C ILE A 65 -5.55 7.66 3.73
N MET A 66 -5.99 7.40 4.95
CA MET A 66 -7.13 6.50 5.19
C MET A 66 -8.46 7.02 4.64
N PRO A 67 -8.90 8.27 4.91
CA PRO A 67 -10.15 8.79 4.34
C PRO A 67 -10.15 8.80 2.81
N ASN A 68 -9.04 9.24 2.20
CA ASN A 68 -8.93 9.34 0.74
C ASN A 68 -8.90 7.95 0.09
N THR A 69 -8.23 6.99 0.73
CA THR A 69 -8.17 5.61 0.23
C THR A 69 -9.53 4.92 0.31
N LEU A 70 -10.28 5.11 1.41
CA LEU A 70 -11.63 4.56 1.54
C LEU A 70 -12.60 5.17 0.53
N ILE A 71 -12.52 6.49 0.26
CA ILE A 71 -13.33 7.12 -0.78
C ILE A 71 -13.01 6.52 -2.16
N PHE A 72 -11.73 6.32 -2.48
CA PHE A 72 -11.30 5.74 -3.75
C PHE A 72 -11.80 4.29 -3.93
N LEU A 73 -11.72 3.46 -2.87
CA LEU A 73 -12.20 2.08 -2.91
C LEU A 73 -13.74 1.95 -2.95
N MET A 74 -14.47 3.00 -2.57
CA MET A 74 -15.95 3.04 -2.59
C MET A 74 -16.54 3.68 -3.86
N SER A 75 -15.70 4.21 -4.76
CA SER A 75 -16.10 4.90 -6.01
C SER A 75 -16.03 3.96 -7.21
#